data_AF-A0A6C2U3X7-F1
#
_entry.id   AF-A0A6C2U3X7-F1
#
_cell.length_a   1.000
_cell.length_b   1.000
_cell.length_c   1.000
_cell.angle_alpha   90.00
_cell.angle_beta   90.00
_cell.angle_gamma   90.00
#
_symmetry.space_group_name_H-M   'P 1'
#
loop_
_entity.id
_entity.type
_entity.pdbx_description
1 polymer ?
#
loop_
_entity_poly.entity_id
_entity_poly.type
_entity_poly.pdbx_seq_one_letter_code
_entity_poly.pdbx_strand_id
1 'polypeptide(L)'
;MKTVYYNTTTGTLYDVDRGRELPRAQYPWIRYREKVDLTIICITGLDASGVPVVDTTLDASLAYEAAIDKDYSTTTTVMVKTLDANISITPSTGTIVVQLDANTEEFQAAVDTKKSISGTFELQGDDVDELVWSIDFPVVCKGTINAGSGDPDPIPAEDYYSKTETAALLASFKPTRVANFAALPASPTDLQPVRVTTLGYTIYWDESAAAWTTSDGAEVTAADES
;
A
#
# COMPACT_ATOMS: atom_id res chain seq x y z
N MET A 1 1.24 16.38 6.71
CA MET A 1 1.79 16.77 5.41
C MET A 1 3.11 17.51 5.63
N LYS A 2 4.20 16.96 5.08
CA LYS A 2 5.53 17.59 5.07
C LYS A 2 5.86 17.90 3.63
N THR A 3 6.17 19.15 3.31
CA THR A 3 6.46 19.56 1.92
C THR A 3 7.95 19.84 1.77
N VAL A 4 8.55 19.34 0.69
CA VAL A 4 9.91 19.64 0.26
C VAL A 4 9.91 20.01 -1.21
N TYR A 5 10.84 20.88 -1.61
CA TYR A 5 11.12 21.15 -3.02
C TYR A 5 12.39 20.40 -3.41
N TYR A 6 12.34 19.69 -4.53
CA TYR A 6 13.48 18.96 -5.06
C TYR A 6 13.83 19.53 -6.43
N ASN A 7 15.07 19.98 -6.58
CA ASN A 7 15.55 20.46 -7.87
C ASN A 7 16.05 19.27 -8.70
N THR A 8 15.30 18.91 -9.74
CA THR A 8 15.61 17.77 -10.60
C THR A 8 16.81 18.01 -11.52
N THR A 9 17.19 19.28 -11.74
CA THR A 9 18.40 19.65 -12.49
C THR A 9 19.66 19.43 -11.66
N THR A 10 19.63 19.77 -10.36
CA THR A 10 20.82 19.71 -9.48
C THR A 10 20.85 18.46 -8.61
N GLY A 11 19.74 17.74 -8.47
CA GLY A 11 19.64 16.56 -7.62
C GLY A 11 19.66 16.89 -6.12
N THR A 12 19.06 18.01 -5.72
CA THR A 12 19.16 18.51 -4.34
C THR A 12 17.84 19.06 -3.83
N LEU A 13 17.60 18.91 -2.52
CA LEU A 13 16.55 19.66 -1.84
C LEU A 13 16.79 21.17 -1.94
N TYR A 14 15.72 21.93 -2.11
CA TYR A 14 15.76 23.36 -2.39
C TYR A 14 14.90 24.16 -1.41
N ASP A 15 15.42 25.29 -0.97
CA ASP A 15 14.75 26.30 -0.15
C ASP A 15 14.27 27.41 -1.08
N VAL A 16 13.01 27.33 -1.50
CA VAL A 16 12.40 28.28 -2.45
C VAL A 16 12.28 29.69 -1.89
N ASP A 17 12.15 29.84 -0.56
CA ASP A 17 12.05 31.15 0.08
C ASP A 17 13.38 31.91 0.04
N ARG A 18 14.49 31.16 0.03
CA ARG A 18 15.85 31.72 0.05
C ARG A 18 16.61 31.56 -1.26
N GLY A 19 16.02 30.89 -2.25
CA GLY A 19 16.62 30.66 -3.57
C GLY A 19 17.95 29.92 -3.51
N ARG A 20 18.05 28.87 -2.69
CA ARG A 20 19.28 28.09 -2.52
C ARG A 20 18.99 26.65 -2.11
N GLU A 21 20.01 25.80 -2.14
CA GLU A 21 19.90 24.44 -1.60
C GLU A 21 19.51 24.43 -0.12
N LEU A 22 18.70 23.45 0.26
CA LEU A 22 18.24 23.28 1.62
C LEU A 22 19.42 22.87 2.52
N PRO A 23 19.74 23.62 3.58
CA PRO A 23 20.84 23.28 4.44
C PRO A 23 20.53 22.02 5.25
N ARG A 24 21.56 21.21 5.55
CA ARG A 24 21.44 19.94 6.28
C ARG A 24 20.66 20.00 7.59
N ALA A 25 20.73 21.12 8.30
CA ALA A 25 19.98 21.33 9.55
C ALA A 25 18.45 21.39 9.35
N GLN A 26 17.99 21.54 8.11
CA GLN A 26 16.59 21.69 7.73
C GLN A 26 16.05 20.49 6.94
N TYR A 27 16.83 19.41 6.78
CA TYR A 27 16.34 18.20 6.13
C TYR A 27 15.05 17.68 6.79
N PRO A 28 14.13 17.12 5.99
CA PRO A 28 12.90 16.58 6.52
C PRO A 28 13.22 15.47 7.52
N TRP A 29 12.47 15.46 8.62
CA TRP A 29 12.60 14.42 9.63
C TRP A 29 11.38 13.53 9.61
N ILE A 30 11.56 12.23 9.84
CA ILE A 30 10.50 11.23 9.96
C ILE A 30 10.60 10.63 11.35
N ARG A 31 9.48 10.56 12.10
CA ARG A 31 9.48 10.03 13.46
C ARG A 31 8.89 8.62 13.49
N TYR A 32 9.44 7.75 14.32
CA TYR A 32 8.87 6.43 14.56
C TYR A 32 7.38 6.53 14.95
N ARG A 33 6.55 5.65 14.36
CA ARG A 33 5.06 5.62 14.41
C ARG A 33 4.34 6.79 13.75
N GLU A 34 5.04 7.67 13.07
CA GLU A 34 4.40 8.70 12.27
C GLU A 34 3.95 8.09 10.94
N LYS A 35 2.65 8.20 10.63
CA LYS A 35 2.14 8.04 9.27
C LYS A 35 2.03 9.44 8.67
N VAL A 36 2.75 9.71 7.59
CA VAL A 36 2.85 11.06 7.04
C VAL A 36 2.87 11.07 5.52
N ASP A 37 2.08 11.97 4.96
CA ASP A 37 2.20 12.34 3.55
C ASP A 37 3.41 13.27 3.38
N LEU A 38 4.44 12.75 2.72
CA LEU A 38 5.58 13.52 2.23
C LEU A 38 5.26 14.01 0.83
N THR A 39 5.11 15.33 0.69
CA THR A 39 4.88 16.01 -0.58
C THR A 39 6.21 16.53 -1.11
N ILE A 40 6.59 16.05 -2.28
CA ILE A 40 7.78 16.49 -3.01
C ILE A 40 7.29 17.29 -4.20
N ILE A 41 7.76 18.53 -4.32
CA ILE A 41 7.49 19.39 -5.48
C ILE A 41 8.77 19.44 -6.30
N CYS A 42 8.77 18.77 -7.44
CA CYS A 42 9.85 18.74 -8.39
C CYS A 42 9.90 20.05 -9.17
N ILE A 43 11.07 20.69 -9.17
CA ILE A 43 11.32 21.95 -9.85
C ILE A 43 12.62 21.84 -10.64
N THR A 44 12.78 22.65 -11.68
CA THR A 44 14.04 22.73 -12.44
C THR A 44 14.91 23.91 -11.99
N GLY A 45 14.32 24.85 -11.23
CA GLY A 45 14.97 26.05 -10.71
C GLY A 45 13.94 27.11 -10.28
N LEU A 46 14.40 28.37 -10.19
CA LEU A 46 13.54 29.54 -10.02
C LEU A 46 13.57 30.39 -11.30
N ASP A 47 12.45 31.04 -11.61
CA ASP A 47 12.39 32.02 -12.70
C ASP A 47 13.05 33.35 -12.30
N ALA A 48 13.05 34.33 -13.21
CA ALA A 48 13.63 35.65 -12.97
C ALA A 48 12.95 36.44 -11.83
N SER A 49 11.73 36.05 -11.44
CA SER A 49 10.97 36.64 -10.33
C SER A 49 11.16 35.87 -9.01
N GLY A 50 11.96 34.79 -9.02
CA GLY A 50 12.14 33.92 -7.86
C GLY A 50 11.01 32.90 -7.66
N VAL A 51 10.15 32.69 -8.65
CA VAL A 51 9.05 31.71 -8.59
C VAL A 51 9.56 30.34 -9.02
N PRO A 52 9.23 29.25 -8.30
CA PRO A 52 9.66 27.92 -8.70
C PRO A 52 9.13 27.50 -10.08
N VAL A 53 10.03 27.03 -10.94
CA VAL A 53 9.69 26.46 -12.24
C VAL A 53 9.45 24.97 -12.05
N VAL A 54 8.19 24.57 -12.06
CA VAL A 54 7.75 23.19 -11.88
C VAL A 54 8.33 22.28 -12.97
N ASP A 55 8.78 21.10 -12.56
CA ASP A 55 9.16 20.04 -13.48
C ASP A 55 7.91 19.26 -13.92
N THR A 56 7.54 19.41 -15.19
CA THR A 56 6.38 18.74 -15.78
C THR A 56 6.75 17.48 -16.55
N THR A 57 8.00 17.00 -16.48
CA THR A 57 8.43 15.77 -17.15
C THR A 57 8.19 14.51 -16.32
N LEU A 58 7.56 14.64 -15.14
CA LEU A 58 7.14 13.49 -14.33
C LEU A 58 6.17 12.61 -15.13
N ASP A 59 6.40 11.31 -15.13
CA ASP A 59 5.55 10.35 -15.82
C ASP A 59 4.75 9.55 -14.80
N ALA A 60 3.42 9.77 -14.77
CA ALA A 60 2.52 9.07 -13.85
C ALA A 60 2.19 7.64 -14.30
N SER A 61 2.70 7.18 -15.45
CA SER A 61 2.49 5.82 -15.96
C SER A 61 3.55 4.81 -15.47
N LEU A 62 4.64 5.28 -14.88
CA LEU A 62 5.67 4.44 -14.26
C LEU A 62 5.14 3.79 -12.98
N ALA A 63 5.71 2.63 -12.64
CA ALA A 63 5.51 2.02 -11.34
C ALA A 63 6.50 2.64 -10.35
N TYR A 64 6.00 3.28 -9.28
CA TYR A 64 6.86 3.94 -8.30
C TYR A 64 7.07 3.11 -7.04
N GLU A 65 8.30 3.13 -6.52
CA GLU A 65 8.62 2.61 -5.19
C GLU A 65 9.47 3.62 -4.43
N ALA A 66 9.15 3.82 -3.15
CA ALA A 66 9.95 4.66 -2.27
C ALA A 66 10.50 3.86 -1.09
N ALA A 67 11.67 4.24 -0.64
CA ALA A 67 12.32 3.65 0.52
C ALA A 67 12.94 4.72 1.42
N ILE A 68 13.03 4.40 2.71
CA ILE A 68 13.90 5.11 3.65
C ILE A 68 14.80 4.08 4.30
N ASP A 69 16.10 4.36 4.30
CA ASP A 69 17.07 3.53 5.01
C ASP A 69 18.25 4.35 5.55
N LYS A 70 19.04 3.77 6.43
CA LYS A 70 20.19 4.41 7.11
C LYS A 70 21.54 4.10 6.47
N ASP A 71 21.66 3.01 5.73
CA ASP A 71 22.95 2.47 5.29
C ASP A 71 23.05 2.18 3.79
N TYR A 72 21.96 2.36 3.04
CA TYR A 72 21.93 2.24 1.57
C TYR A 72 22.41 0.86 1.10
N SER A 73 22.17 -0.19 1.92
CA SER A 73 22.58 -1.56 1.64
C SER A 73 21.43 -2.33 1.00
N THR A 74 21.68 -2.91 -0.17
CA THR A 74 20.72 -3.79 -0.87
C THR A 74 20.57 -5.17 -0.23
N THR A 75 21.37 -5.47 0.79
CA THR A 75 21.39 -6.77 1.49
C THR A 75 20.60 -6.75 2.81
N THR A 76 20.14 -5.58 3.22
CA THR A 76 19.41 -5.36 4.47
C THR A 76 18.00 -4.94 4.15
N THR A 77 17.05 -5.29 5.01
CA THR A 77 15.69 -4.79 4.89
C THR A 77 15.67 -3.28 5.14
N VAL A 78 15.02 -2.54 4.24
CA VAL A 78 14.84 -1.09 4.35
C VAL A 78 13.99 -0.73 5.56
N MET A 79 14.22 0.45 6.16
CA MET A 79 13.46 0.88 7.34
C MET A 79 12.00 1.20 7.03
N VAL A 80 11.73 1.82 5.87
CA VAL A 80 10.38 2.08 5.37
C VAL A 80 10.36 1.71 3.90
N LYS A 81 9.33 0.98 3.46
CA LYS A 81 9.02 0.77 2.05
C LYS A 81 7.62 1.27 1.75
N THR A 82 7.47 2.07 0.71
CA THR A 82 6.18 2.51 0.19
C THR A 82 6.07 2.07 -1.27
N LEU A 83 5.02 1.31 -1.57
CA LEU A 83 4.72 0.83 -2.92
C LEU A 83 3.82 1.82 -3.68
N ASP A 84 3.80 1.68 -5.00
CA ASP A 84 3.08 2.52 -5.97
C ASP A 84 1.66 2.92 -5.54
N ALA A 85 0.89 1.97 -5.00
CA ALA A 85 -0.50 2.22 -4.56
C ALA A 85 -0.64 3.32 -3.48
N ASN A 86 0.45 3.64 -2.78
CA ASN A 86 0.54 4.64 -1.73
C ASN A 86 1.36 5.87 -2.18
N ILE A 87 1.62 5.98 -3.48
CA ILE A 87 2.32 7.08 -4.13
C ILE A 87 1.36 7.71 -5.15
N SER A 88 1.30 9.04 -5.18
CA SER A 88 0.50 9.75 -6.18
C SER A 88 1.34 10.80 -6.88
N ILE A 89 1.25 10.81 -8.21
CA ILE A 89 2.00 11.70 -9.09
C ILE A 89 1.02 12.65 -9.77
N THR A 90 1.30 13.94 -9.71
CA THR A 90 0.55 14.99 -10.41
C THR A 90 1.53 15.79 -11.28
N PRO A 91 1.77 15.35 -12.53
CA PRO A 91 2.77 15.99 -13.41
C PRO A 91 2.52 17.47 -13.69
N SER A 92 1.25 17.87 -13.79
CA SER A 92 0.85 19.25 -14.06
C SER A 92 1.32 20.25 -12.99
N THR A 93 1.59 19.77 -11.78
CA THR A 93 2.11 20.56 -10.65
C THR A 93 3.47 20.06 -10.18
N GLY A 94 4.10 19.14 -10.92
CA GLY A 94 5.36 18.49 -10.53
C GLY A 94 5.31 17.88 -9.14
N THR A 95 4.12 17.46 -8.68
CA THR A 95 3.91 17.06 -7.29
C THR A 95 3.90 15.56 -7.18
N ILE A 96 4.63 15.06 -6.19
CA ILE A 96 4.64 13.67 -5.77
C ILE A 96 4.21 13.63 -4.31
N VAL A 97 3.26 12.78 -3.97
CA VAL A 97 2.87 12.54 -2.56
C VAL A 97 3.12 11.08 -2.24
N VAL A 98 3.99 10.84 -1.26
CA VAL A 98 4.35 9.52 -0.76
C VAL A 98 3.75 9.36 0.63
N GLN A 99 2.89 8.37 0.81
CA GLN A 99 2.38 8.00 2.13
C GLN A 99 3.43 7.15 2.86
N LEU A 100 4.17 7.77 3.77
CA LEU A 100 5.19 7.11 4.55
C LEU A 100 4.60 6.53 5.84
N ASP A 101 4.92 5.28 6.12
CA ASP A 101 4.57 4.61 7.37
C ASP A 101 5.83 4.23 8.13
N ALA A 102 6.18 5.01 9.15
CA ALA A 102 7.34 4.74 10.00
C ALA A 102 7.00 3.85 11.21
N ASN A 103 5.86 3.16 11.21
CA ASN A 103 5.48 2.18 12.23
C ASN A 103 5.99 0.76 11.91
N THR A 104 7.26 0.60 11.54
CA THR A 104 7.84 -0.71 11.19
C THR A 104 8.81 -1.21 12.26
N GLU A 105 9.04 -2.53 12.29
CA GLU A 105 10.04 -3.16 13.17
C GLU A 105 11.46 -2.65 12.86
N GLU A 106 11.80 -2.52 11.58
CA GLU A 106 13.12 -2.04 11.12
C GLU A 106 13.36 -0.59 11.52
N PHE A 107 12.35 0.27 11.36
CA PHE A 107 12.48 1.66 11.77
C PHE A 107 12.67 1.75 13.28
N GLN A 108 11.89 0.99 14.06
CA GLN A 108 12.03 0.92 15.50
C GLN A 108 13.44 0.47 15.89
N ALA A 109 13.91 -0.66 15.35
CA ALA A 109 15.24 -1.22 15.64
C ALA A 109 16.36 -0.24 15.29
N ALA A 110 16.23 0.52 14.20
CA ALA A 110 17.23 1.49 13.78
C ALA A 110 17.35 2.67 14.78
N VAL A 111 16.21 3.20 15.25
CA VAL A 111 16.15 4.38 16.11
C VAL A 111 16.10 4.07 17.61
N ASP A 112 15.97 2.80 18.00
CA ASP A 112 15.89 2.41 19.41
C ASP A 112 17.11 2.93 20.20
N THR A 113 16.86 3.36 21.43
CA THR A 113 17.82 4.04 22.33
C THR A 113 18.43 5.35 21.80
N LYS A 114 18.05 5.82 20.59
CA LYS A 114 18.62 7.00 19.94
C LYS A 114 17.57 8.09 19.77
N LYS A 115 17.98 9.34 20.00
CA LYS A 115 17.13 10.51 19.70
C LYS A 115 16.88 10.64 18.20
N SER A 116 17.92 10.42 17.39
CA SER A 116 17.86 10.49 15.93
C SER A 116 19.06 9.82 15.28
N ILE A 117 18.88 9.37 14.04
CA ILE A 117 19.93 8.93 13.12
C ILE A 117 19.78 9.64 11.77
N SER A 118 20.83 9.64 10.95
CA SER A 118 20.71 10.04 9.54
C SER A 118 20.09 8.88 8.76
N GLY A 119 19.30 9.22 7.74
CA GLY A 119 18.83 8.29 6.72
C GLY A 119 18.82 8.95 5.36
N THR A 120 18.48 8.17 4.35
CA THR A 120 18.27 8.58 2.96
C THR A 120 16.86 8.17 2.57
N PHE A 121 16.13 9.10 1.97
CA PHE A 121 14.92 8.79 1.23
C PHE A 121 15.31 8.58 -0.23
N GLU A 122 14.72 7.58 -0.85
CA GLU A 122 14.84 7.30 -2.27
C GLU A 122 13.44 7.05 -2.83
N LEU A 123 13.21 7.52 -4.05
CA LEU A 123 12.03 7.22 -4.86
C LEU A 123 12.50 6.85 -6.26
N GLN A 124 12.05 5.71 -6.73
CA GLN A 124 12.36 5.15 -8.03
C GLN A 124 11.06 5.02 -8.84
N GLY A 125 11.17 5.23 -10.15
CA GLY A 125 10.10 4.99 -11.13
C GLY A 125 10.62 4.05 -12.20
N ASP A 126 9.94 2.92 -12.36
CA ASP A 126 10.32 1.85 -13.27
C ASP A 126 9.37 1.76 -14.47
N ASP A 127 9.93 1.51 -15.65
CA ASP A 127 9.21 1.13 -16.88
C ASP A 127 9.56 -0.32 -17.22
N VAL A 128 8.58 -1.24 -17.08
CA VAL A 128 8.77 -2.68 -17.35
C VAL A 128 10.06 -3.25 -16.72
N ASP A 129 10.22 -3.05 -15.41
CA ASP A 129 11.36 -3.50 -14.61
C ASP A 129 12.72 -2.81 -14.92
N GLU A 130 12.73 -1.74 -15.73
CA GLU A 130 13.89 -0.87 -15.93
C GLU A 130 13.74 0.43 -15.13
N LEU A 131 14.75 0.75 -14.31
CA LEU A 131 14.81 2.02 -13.60
C LEU A 131 15.02 3.17 -14.59
N VAL A 132 13.99 3.99 -14.78
CA VAL A 132 14.01 5.11 -15.73
C VAL A 132 14.06 6.48 -15.03
N TRP A 133 13.66 6.55 -13.77
CA TRP A 133 13.63 7.80 -13.02
C TRP A 133 13.93 7.57 -11.55
N SER A 134 14.69 8.46 -10.92
CA SER A 134 14.99 8.37 -9.49
C SER A 134 15.24 9.73 -8.87
N ILE A 135 14.87 9.87 -7.60
CA ILE A 135 15.32 10.95 -6.73
C ILE A 135 15.78 10.37 -5.40
N ASP A 136 16.80 10.98 -4.81
CA ASP A 136 17.22 10.66 -3.46
C ASP A 136 17.57 11.94 -2.70
N PHE A 137 17.38 11.90 -1.38
CA PHE A 137 17.85 12.97 -0.51
C PHE A 137 17.95 12.52 0.95
N PRO A 138 18.83 13.17 1.72
CA PRO A 138 18.98 12.88 3.14
C PRO A 138 17.74 13.27 3.96
N VAL A 139 17.42 12.42 4.93
CA VAL A 139 16.37 12.62 5.93
C VAL A 139 16.92 12.41 7.35
N VAL A 140 16.16 12.86 8.35
CA VAL A 140 16.49 12.63 9.76
C VAL A 140 15.45 11.69 10.38
N CYS A 141 15.85 10.46 10.68
CA CYS A 141 14.98 9.48 11.33
C CYS A 141 15.02 9.69 12.86
N LYS A 142 13.87 9.88 13.50
CA LYS A 142 13.73 10.21 14.91
C LYS A 142 13.05 9.10 15.70
N GLY A 143 13.65 8.73 16.83
CA GLY A 143 12.98 7.89 17.82
C GLY A 143 11.85 8.63 18.55
N THR A 144 11.13 7.90 19.38
CA THR A 144 10.12 8.43 20.31
C THR A 144 10.39 7.90 21.72
N ILE A 145 10.11 8.71 22.74
CA ILE A 145 10.22 8.30 24.15
C ILE A 145 8.99 7.49 24.57
N ASN A 146 7.83 7.88 24.07
CA ASN A 146 6.58 7.16 24.29
C ASN A 146 6.22 6.46 22.98
N ALA A 147 6.65 5.21 22.84
CA ALA A 147 6.25 4.39 21.71
C ALA A 147 4.73 4.14 21.74
N GLY A 148 4.08 4.19 22.90
CA GLY A 148 2.72 3.69 23.05
C GLY A 148 2.70 2.16 23.16
N SER A 149 1.51 1.58 23.30
CA SER A 149 1.31 0.15 23.58
C SER A 149 0.98 -0.71 22.35
N GLY A 150 0.87 -0.13 21.15
CA GLY A 150 0.72 -0.91 19.92
C GLY A 150 2.04 -1.58 19.55
N ASP A 151 2.03 -2.75 18.94
CA ASP A 151 3.22 -3.33 18.33
C ASP A 151 3.52 -2.61 17.00
N PRO A 152 4.79 -2.54 16.56
CA PRO A 152 5.10 -2.14 15.19
C PRO A 152 4.34 -3.04 14.20
N ASP A 153 4.02 -2.50 13.03
CA ASP A 153 3.46 -3.31 11.95
C ASP A 153 4.53 -4.34 11.55
N PRO A 154 4.18 -5.65 11.55
CA PRO A 154 5.13 -6.70 11.26
C PRO A 154 5.61 -6.57 9.82
N ILE A 155 6.85 -7.01 9.59
CA ILE A 155 7.37 -7.23 8.25
C ILE A 155 6.43 -8.23 7.56
N PRO A 156 5.90 -7.96 6.36
CA PRO A 156 5.24 -8.99 5.57
C PRO A 156 6.25 -10.13 5.38
N ALA A 157 6.00 -11.30 5.98
CA ALA A 157 6.82 -12.48 5.75
C ALA A 157 6.84 -12.82 4.24
N GLU A 158 7.88 -13.50 3.76
CA GLU A 158 7.96 -13.95 2.36
C GLU A 158 6.77 -14.83 1.93
N ASP A 159 6.09 -15.45 2.90
CA ASP A 159 4.91 -16.32 2.68
C ASP A 159 3.56 -15.57 2.65
N TYR A 160 3.55 -14.22 2.62
CA TYR A 160 2.31 -13.48 2.40
C TYR A 160 1.94 -13.50 0.92
N TYR A 161 0.71 -13.89 0.63
CA TYR A 161 0.15 -13.81 -0.72
C TYR A 161 0.22 -12.37 -1.24
N SER A 162 0.76 -12.19 -2.43
CA SER A 162 0.64 -10.95 -3.19
C SER A 162 -0.83 -10.56 -3.35
N LYS A 163 -1.09 -9.30 -3.70
CA LYS A 163 -2.47 -8.84 -3.94
C LYS A 163 -3.18 -9.69 -5.00
N THR A 164 -2.46 -10.12 -6.03
CA THR A 164 -2.96 -11.00 -7.10
C THR A 164 -3.28 -12.39 -6.57
N GLU A 165 -2.41 -12.98 -5.75
CA GLU A 165 -2.65 -14.28 -5.13
C GLU A 165 -3.78 -14.23 -4.11
N THR A 166 -3.89 -13.14 -3.34
CA THR A 166 -4.98 -12.91 -2.40
C THR A 166 -6.31 -12.76 -3.15
N ALA A 167 -6.32 -12.02 -4.25
CA ALA A 167 -7.49 -11.90 -5.11
C ALA A 167 -7.86 -13.24 -5.76
N ALA A 168 -6.88 -14.02 -6.20
CA ALA A 168 -7.08 -15.35 -6.77
C ALA A 168 -7.61 -16.34 -5.73
N LEU A 169 -7.06 -16.32 -4.50
CA LEU A 169 -7.54 -17.12 -3.38
C LEU A 169 -8.97 -16.75 -3.02
N LEU A 170 -9.28 -15.47 -2.92
CA LEU A 170 -10.61 -14.99 -2.62
C LEU A 170 -11.61 -15.34 -3.73
N ALA A 171 -11.21 -15.24 -5.00
CA ALA A 171 -12.03 -15.65 -6.13
C ALA A 171 -12.20 -17.18 -6.23
N SER A 172 -11.19 -17.94 -5.79
CA SER A 172 -11.23 -19.41 -5.72
C SER A 172 -11.99 -19.94 -4.49
N PHE A 173 -12.24 -19.07 -3.52
CA PHE A 173 -13.00 -19.40 -2.32
C PHE A 173 -14.48 -19.60 -2.70
N LYS A 174 -14.81 -20.83 -3.08
CA LYS A 174 -16.18 -21.30 -3.14
C LYS A 174 -16.55 -21.79 -1.74
N PRO A 175 -17.35 -21.06 -0.95
CA PRO A 175 -17.80 -21.59 0.32
C PRO A 175 -18.61 -22.85 0.04
N THR A 176 -18.04 -24.02 0.31
CA THR A 176 -18.81 -25.27 0.36
C THR A 176 -19.72 -25.17 1.57
N ARG A 177 -20.95 -24.69 1.35
CA ARG A 177 -21.96 -24.64 2.39
C ARG A 177 -22.51 -26.04 2.59
N VAL A 178 -21.88 -26.77 3.52
CA VAL A 178 -22.46 -28.01 4.07
C VAL A 178 -23.68 -27.58 4.87
N ALA A 179 -24.84 -27.79 4.29
CA ALA A 179 -26.07 -27.66 5.03
C ALA A 179 -26.51 -29.07 5.43
N ASN A 180 -26.47 -29.34 6.73
CA ASN A 180 -27.11 -30.51 7.31
C ASN A 180 -28.63 -30.33 7.17
N PHE A 181 -29.17 -30.65 6.00
CA PHE A 181 -30.60 -30.69 5.76
C PHE A 181 -31.09 -32.12 5.97
N ALA A 182 -31.57 -32.41 7.18
CA ALA A 182 -32.18 -33.70 7.51
C ALA A 182 -33.51 -34.00 6.76
N ALA A 183 -33.94 -33.19 5.78
CA ALA A 183 -35.24 -33.38 5.12
C ALA A 183 -35.42 -32.62 3.79
N LEU A 184 -34.43 -32.60 2.89
CA LEU A 184 -34.75 -32.21 1.50
C LEU A 184 -35.53 -33.37 0.85
N PRO A 185 -36.70 -33.11 0.23
CA PRO A 185 -37.43 -34.17 -0.45
C PRO A 185 -36.62 -34.68 -1.65
N ALA A 186 -36.59 -36.01 -1.83
CA ALA A 186 -35.78 -36.68 -2.85
C ALA A 186 -36.14 -36.29 -4.30
N SER A 187 -37.35 -35.73 -4.51
CA SER A 187 -37.79 -35.13 -5.77
C SER A 187 -39.07 -34.33 -5.49
N PRO A 188 -39.10 -33.00 -5.68
CA PRO A 188 -40.33 -32.24 -5.54
C PRO A 188 -41.20 -32.43 -6.79
N THR A 189 -42.39 -33.02 -6.64
CA THR A 189 -43.38 -33.13 -7.72
C THR A 189 -44.07 -31.81 -8.06
N ASP A 190 -43.80 -30.73 -7.31
CA ASP A 190 -44.29 -29.39 -7.58
C ASP A 190 -43.17 -28.36 -7.30
N LEU A 191 -42.98 -27.42 -8.22
CA LEU A 191 -42.01 -26.30 -8.21
C LEU A 191 -42.29 -25.27 -7.10
N GLN A 192 -42.67 -25.70 -5.90
CA GLN A 192 -42.89 -24.82 -4.77
C GLN A 192 -41.53 -24.48 -4.14
N PRO A 193 -41.17 -23.19 -4.01
CA PRO A 193 -39.94 -22.80 -3.35
C PRO A 193 -39.95 -23.25 -1.89
N VAL A 194 -38.91 -23.96 -1.47
CA VAL A 194 -38.74 -24.35 -0.07
C VAL A 194 -37.95 -23.25 0.62
N ARG A 195 -38.61 -22.52 1.54
CA ARG A 195 -37.90 -21.57 2.41
C ARG A 195 -37.25 -22.31 3.55
N VAL A 196 -35.92 -22.24 3.64
CA VAL A 196 -35.20 -22.75 4.81
C VAL A 196 -34.78 -21.59 5.69
N THR A 197 -35.56 -21.39 6.76
CA THR A 197 -35.46 -20.25 7.68
C THR A 197 -34.17 -20.22 8.50
N THR A 198 -33.49 -21.36 8.67
CA THR A 198 -32.29 -21.46 9.52
C THR A 198 -31.09 -20.68 8.96
N LEU A 199 -31.06 -20.40 7.66
CA LEU A 199 -29.96 -19.68 7.02
C LEU A 199 -30.41 -18.33 6.39
N GLY A 200 -31.70 -17.99 6.41
CA GLY A 200 -32.20 -16.74 5.81
C GLY A 200 -32.21 -16.72 4.28
N TYR A 201 -32.00 -17.86 3.62
CA TYR A 201 -32.02 -17.98 2.15
C TYR A 201 -33.22 -18.84 1.70
N THR A 202 -33.64 -18.64 0.44
CA THR A 202 -34.65 -19.47 -0.23
C THR A 202 -33.93 -20.37 -1.23
N ILE A 203 -34.26 -21.66 -1.22
CA ILE A 203 -33.72 -22.65 -2.17
C ILE A 203 -34.82 -23.10 -3.14
N TYR A 204 -34.41 -23.49 -4.34
CA TYR A 204 -35.25 -23.91 -5.45
C TYR A 204 -34.72 -25.24 -6.00
N TRP A 205 -35.60 -26.02 -6.61
CA TRP A 205 -35.19 -27.20 -7.38
C TRP A 205 -34.96 -26.79 -8.84
N ASP A 206 -33.78 -27.04 -9.36
CA ASP A 206 -33.45 -26.85 -10.77
C ASP A 206 -33.59 -28.18 -11.51
N GLU A 207 -34.61 -28.29 -12.37
CA GLU A 207 -34.86 -29.49 -13.17
C GLU A 207 -33.76 -29.77 -14.20
N SER A 208 -33.09 -28.73 -14.70
CA SER A 208 -32.04 -28.87 -15.71
C SER A 208 -30.76 -29.48 -15.13
N ALA A 209 -30.47 -29.16 -13.87
CA ALA A 209 -29.35 -29.69 -13.11
C ALA A 209 -29.71 -30.92 -12.26
N ALA A 210 -31.01 -31.19 -12.08
CA ALA A 210 -31.54 -32.18 -11.13
C ALA A 210 -30.96 -32.00 -9.71
N ALA A 211 -30.86 -30.73 -9.27
CA ALA A 211 -30.22 -30.35 -8.01
C ALA A 211 -30.96 -29.22 -7.30
N TRP A 212 -30.76 -29.11 -5.98
CA TRP A 212 -31.22 -27.95 -5.22
C TRP A 212 -30.23 -26.80 -5.42
N THR A 213 -30.75 -25.60 -5.67
CA THR A 213 -29.94 -24.39 -5.88
C THR A 213 -30.44 -23.22 -5.04
N THR A 214 -29.55 -22.30 -4.69
CA THR A 214 -29.90 -21.00 -4.12
C THR A 214 -30.31 -20.01 -5.22
N SER A 215 -30.88 -18.87 -4.85
CA SER A 215 -31.30 -17.82 -5.81
C SER A 215 -30.16 -17.25 -6.67
N ASP A 216 -28.92 -17.40 -6.24
CA ASP A 216 -27.69 -17.02 -6.97
C ASP A 216 -27.06 -18.19 -7.76
N GLY A 217 -27.73 -19.34 -7.83
CA GLY A 217 -27.35 -20.48 -8.67
C GLY A 217 -26.27 -21.38 -8.09
N ALA A 218 -25.93 -21.27 -6.80
CA ALA A 218 -25.03 -22.21 -6.16
C ALA A 218 -25.76 -23.53 -5.85
N GLU A 219 -25.11 -24.65 -6.17
CA GLU A 219 -25.63 -25.98 -5.89
C GLU A 219 -25.60 -26.29 -4.38
N VAL A 220 -26.64 -26.97 -3.92
CA VAL A 220 -26.86 -27.33 -2.52
C VAL A 220 -27.02 -28.85 -2.43
N THR A 221 -26.09 -29.50 -1.75
CA THR A 221 -26.13 -30.94 -1.50
C THR A 221 -26.66 -31.23 -0.10
N ALA A 222 -27.57 -32.20 0.02
CA ALA A 222 -27.91 -32.76 1.33
C ALA A 222 -26.69 -33.49 1.91
N ALA A 223 -26.39 -33.29 3.19
CA ALA A 223 -25.39 -34.11 3.88
C ALA A 223 -25.95 -35.53 4.07
N ASP A 224 -25.15 -36.56 3.75
CA ASP A 224 -25.46 -37.94 4.13
C ASP A 224 -25.54 -38.03 5.66
N GLU A 225 -26.67 -38.48 6.19
CA GLU A 225 -26.79 -38.86 7.60
C GLU A 225 -26.01 -40.16 7.83
N SER A 226 -24.78 -40.07 8.36
CA SER A 226 -24.04 -41.22 8.90
C SER A 226 -24.42 -41.51 10.35
#